data_AF-A0A4V2F7K2-F1
#
_entry.id   AF-A0A4V2F7K2-F1
#
_cell.length_a   1.000
_cell.length_b   1.000
_cell.length_c   1.000
_cell.angle_alpha   90.00
_cell.angle_beta   90.00
_cell.angle_gamma   90.00
#
_symmetry.space_group_name_H-M   'P 1'
#
loop_
_entity.id
_entity.type
_entity.pdbx_description
1 polymer ?
#
loop_
_entity_poly.entity_id
_entity_poly.type
_entity_poly.pdbx_seq_one_letter_code
_entity_poly.pdbx_strand_id
1 'polypeptide(L)'
;MTDEELNIAFQKAYQKACTTNIQLPPDIMLHLYAYYKQAIHAEEFYRPSGDSDLRNAFKLNALFQVKGLSKKQAKKRYIALVEKYITD
;
A
#
# COMPACT_ATOMS: atom_id res chain seq x y z
N MET A 1 -4.46 -18.70 -6.70
CA MET A 1 -4.99 -17.42 -6.25
C MET A 1 -6.10 -16.94 -7.16
N THR A 2 -7.31 -17.35 -6.82
CA THR A 2 -8.56 -16.72 -7.23
C THR A 2 -8.61 -15.27 -6.72
N ASP A 3 -9.56 -14.47 -7.20
CA ASP A 3 -9.71 -13.09 -6.73
C ASP A 3 -10.15 -13.02 -5.26
N GLU A 4 -10.92 -14.01 -4.80
CA GLU A 4 -11.32 -14.14 -3.39
C GLU A 4 -10.13 -14.48 -2.49
N GLU A 5 -9.31 -15.47 -2.88
CA GLU A 5 -8.07 -15.81 -2.19
C GLU A 5 -7.14 -14.59 -2.08
N LEU A 6 -7.05 -13.78 -3.16
CA LEU A 6 -6.25 -12.56 -3.16
C LEU A 6 -6.78 -11.50 -2.20
N ASN A 7 -8.10 -11.33 -2.13
CA ASN A 7 -8.70 -10.36 -1.22
C ASN A 7 -8.45 -10.76 0.23
N ILE A 8 -8.59 -12.05 0.56
CA ILE A 8 -8.32 -12.58 1.90
C ILE A 8 -6.83 -12.37 2.26
N ALA A 9 -5.91 -12.72 1.36
CA ALA A 9 -4.49 -12.53 1.59
C ALA A 9 -4.12 -11.04 1.76
N PHE A 10 -4.71 -10.17 0.95
CA PHE A 10 -4.50 -8.72 1.05
C PHE A 10 -4.99 -8.16 2.39
N GLN A 11 -6.17 -8.58 2.86
CA GLN A 11 -6.68 -8.15 4.17
C GLN A 11 -5.81 -8.66 5.32
N LYS A 12 -5.33 -9.91 5.25
CA LYS A 12 -4.38 -10.44 6.26
C LYS A 12 -3.08 -9.64 6.28
N ALA A 13 -2.52 -9.34 5.10
CA ALA A 13 -1.31 -8.52 4.98
C ALA A 13 -1.53 -7.11 5.53
N TYR A 14 -2.71 -6.52 5.27
CA TYR A 14 -3.07 -5.20 5.79
C TYR A 14 -3.14 -5.19 7.32
N GLN A 15 -3.83 -6.17 7.91
CA GLN A 15 -3.88 -6.30 9.37
C GLN A 15 -2.48 -6.47 9.97
N LYS A 16 -1.64 -7.33 9.38
CA LYS A 16 -0.25 -7.50 9.80
C LYS A 16 0.53 -6.19 9.78
N ALA A 17 0.41 -5.42 8.70
CA ALA A 17 1.07 -4.13 8.55
C ALA A 17 0.55 -3.06 9.54
N CYS A 18 -0.72 -3.13 9.93
CA CYS A 18 -1.30 -2.22 10.92
C CYS A 18 -0.91 -2.55 12.37
N THR A 19 -0.63 -3.82 12.68
CA THR A 19 -0.36 -4.27 14.05
C THR A 19 1.10 -4.58 14.34
N THR A 20 1.98 -4.55 13.33
CA THR A 20 3.41 -4.78 13.54
C THR A 20 4.06 -3.68 14.38
N ASN A 21 5.07 -4.06 15.15
CA ASN A 21 5.96 -3.13 15.85
C ASN A 21 7.27 -2.89 15.10
N ILE A 22 7.44 -3.50 13.91
CA ILE A 22 8.65 -3.30 13.10
C ILE A 22 8.69 -1.88 12.57
N GLN A 23 9.79 -1.18 12.88
CA GLN A 23 10.06 0.13 12.32
C GLN A 23 10.53 -0.01 10.88
N LEU A 24 9.70 0.46 9.96
CA LEU A 24 9.99 0.41 8.53
C LEU A 24 10.68 1.71 8.06
N PRO A 25 11.61 1.61 7.11
CA PRO A 25 12.11 2.77 6.40
C PRO A 25 10.98 3.58 5.74
N PRO A 26 11.07 4.92 5.69
CA PRO A 26 9.99 5.77 5.16
C PRO A 26 9.58 5.47 3.71
N ASP A 27 10.52 5.04 2.86
CA ASP A 27 10.26 4.63 1.48
C ASP A 27 9.38 3.37 1.42
N ILE A 28 9.63 2.39 2.29
CA ILE A 28 8.78 1.19 2.41
C ILE A 28 7.38 1.56 2.88
N MET A 29 7.26 2.46 3.86
CA MET A 29 5.96 2.96 4.31
C MET A 29 5.19 3.67 3.18
N LEU A 30 5.87 4.46 2.35
CA LEU A 30 5.27 5.12 1.18
C LEU A 30 4.81 4.12 0.13
N HIS A 31 5.58 3.05 -0.13
CA HIS A 31 5.17 1.99 -1.03
C HIS A 31 3.96 1.20 -0.52
N LEU A 32 3.94 0.84 0.77
CA LEU A 32 2.77 0.20 1.41
C LEU A 32 1.53 1.09 1.27
N TYR A 33 1.66 2.38 1.59
CA TYR A 33 0.58 3.36 1.44
C TYR A 33 0.06 3.44 -0.01
N ALA A 34 0.97 3.56 -0.98
CA ALA A 34 0.60 3.73 -2.38
C ALA A 34 -0.07 2.47 -2.94
N TYR A 35 0.49 1.28 -2.68
CA TYR A 35 -0.13 0.02 -3.12
C TYR A 35 -1.48 -0.22 -2.46
N TYR A 36 -1.63 0.10 -1.17
CA TYR A 36 -2.92 -0.01 -0.50
C TYR A 36 -3.96 0.89 -1.17
N LYS A 37 -3.66 2.19 -1.34
CA LYS A 37 -4.57 3.15 -1.97
C LYS A 37 -4.94 2.76 -3.40
N GLN A 38 -3.96 2.34 -4.21
CA GLN A 38 -4.23 1.85 -5.56
C GLN A 38 -5.09 0.57 -5.56
N ALA A 39 -4.90 -0.32 -4.57
CA ALA A 39 -5.71 -1.54 -4.46
C ALA A 39 -7.20 -1.27 -4.18
N ILE A 40 -7.53 -0.16 -3.52
CA ILE A 40 -8.91 0.19 -3.14
C ILE A 40 -9.55 1.29 -4.02
N HIS A 41 -8.74 2.19 -4.61
CA HIS A 41 -9.23 3.37 -5.35
C HIS A 41 -8.59 3.54 -6.74
N ALA A 42 -8.18 2.47 -7.43
CA ALA A 42 -7.45 2.56 -8.73
C ALA A 42 -8.07 3.47 -9.81
N GLU A 43 -9.37 3.75 -9.74
CA GLU A 43 -10.12 4.53 -10.74
C GLU A 43 -10.28 6.00 -10.37
N GLU A 44 -10.02 6.37 -9.11
CA GLU A 44 -10.23 7.73 -8.60
C GLU A 44 -8.89 8.39 -8.23
N PHE A 45 -8.73 9.65 -8.64
CA PHE A 45 -7.56 10.42 -8.24
C PHE A 45 -7.64 10.80 -6.76
N TYR A 46 -6.90 10.08 -5.91
CA TYR A 46 -6.83 10.36 -4.49
C TYR A 46 -5.80 11.45 -4.19
N ARG A 47 -6.24 12.54 -3.55
CA ARG A 47 -5.35 13.56 -3.00
C ARG A 47 -5.06 13.25 -1.52
N PRO A 48 -3.79 13.06 -1.13
CA PRO A 48 -3.44 12.92 0.28
C PRO A 48 -3.83 14.14 1.11
N SER A 49 -4.40 13.90 2.28
CA SER A 49 -4.71 14.91 3.29
C SER A 49 -3.83 14.74 4.54
N GLY A 50 -3.72 15.81 5.33
CA GLY A 50 -2.97 15.88 6.59
C GLY A 50 -2.22 17.20 6.76
N ASP A 51 -1.65 17.43 7.94
CA ASP A 51 -1.15 18.76 8.35
C ASP A 51 0.24 19.13 7.79
N SER A 52 0.91 18.21 7.12
CA SER A 52 2.25 18.43 6.55
C SER A 52 2.24 18.31 5.04
N ASP A 53 2.40 19.45 4.37
CA ASP A 53 2.50 19.52 2.91
C ASP A 53 3.64 18.68 2.37
N LEU A 54 4.80 18.68 3.05
CA LEU A 54 5.94 17.86 2.65
C LEU A 54 5.59 16.37 2.66
N ARG A 55 4.98 15.88 3.74
CA ARG A 55 4.56 14.48 3.84
C ARG A 55 3.49 14.15 2.80
N ASN A 56 2.55 15.07 2.55
CA ASN A 56 1.52 14.90 1.54
C ASN A 56 2.11 14.87 0.12
N ALA A 57 3.12 15.68 -0.18
CA ALA A 57 3.85 15.66 -1.45
C ALA A 57 4.54 14.31 -1.70
N PHE A 58 5.19 13.73 -0.68
CA PHE A 58 5.78 12.39 -0.78
C PHE A 58 4.73 11.31 -1.03
N LYS A 59 3.60 11.35 -0.30
CA LYS A 59 2.47 10.42 -0.53
C LYS A 59 1.92 10.56 -1.96
N LEU A 60 1.78 11.79 -2.45
CA LEU A 60 1.26 12.07 -3.77
C LEU A 60 2.20 11.53 -4.86
N ASN A 61 3.51 11.75 -4.71
CA ASN A 61 4.53 11.18 -5.59
C ASN A 61 4.45 9.64 -5.60
N ALA A 62 4.38 9.00 -4.44
CA ALA A 62 4.25 7.55 -4.36
C ALA A 62 2.98 7.02 -5.05
N LEU A 63 1.84 7.72 -4.95
CA LEU A 63 0.61 7.37 -5.67
C LEU A 63 0.79 7.49 -7.19
N PHE A 64 1.46 8.54 -7.67
CA PHE A 64 1.76 8.69 -9.10
C PHE A 64 2.59 7.53 -9.65
N GLN A 65 3.57 7.05 -8.88
CA GLN A 65 4.43 5.93 -9.29
C GLN A 65 3.65 4.61 -9.51
N VAL A 66 2.50 4.44 -8.87
CA VAL A 66 1.72 3.19 -8.91
C VAL A 66 0.41 3.29 -9.68
N LYS A 67 0.08 4.48 -10.22
CA LYS A 67 -1.21 4.79 -10.87
C LYS A 67 -1.57 3.83 -12.03
N GLY A 68 -0.57 3.29 -12.74
CA GLY A 68 -0.79 2.36 -13.85
C GLY A 68 -1.11 0.91 -13.44
N LEU A 69 -1.06 0.59 -12.15
CA LEU A 69 -1.32 -0.77 -11.67
C LEU A 69 -2.82 -1.05 -11.58
N SER A 70 -3.23 -2.24 -11.98
CA SER A 70 -4.58 -2.72 -11.67
C SER A 70 -4.73 -2.96 -10.17
N LYS A 71 -5.98 -2.93 -9.66
CA LYS A 71 -6.30 -3.30 -8.26
C LYS A 71 -5.65 -4.64 -7.88
N LYS A 72 -5.69 -5.63 -8.78
CA LYS A 72 -5.10 -6.97 -8.59
C LYS A 72 -3.57 -6.92 -8.47
N GLN A 73 -2.89 -6.14 -9.31
CA GLN A 73 -1.44 -5.97 -9.24
C GLN A 73 -1.02 -5.24 -7.96
N ALA A 74 -1.74 -4.18 -7.58
CA ALA A 74 -1.48 -3.43 -6.36
C ALA A 74 -1.60 -4.31 -5.11
N LYS A 75 -2.66 -5.13 -5.01
CA LYS A 75 -2.82 -6.11 -3.91
C LYS A 75 -1.65 -7.08 -3.83
N LYS A 76 -1.24 -7.67 -4.96
CA LYS A 76 -0.09 -8.60 -5.01
C LYS A 76 1.22 -7.94 -4.56
N ARG A 77 1.49 -6.72 -5.02
CA ARG A 77 2.69 -5.98 -4.62
C ARG A 77 2.66 -5.59 -3.14
N TYR A 78 1.49 -5.21 -2.62
CA TYR A 78 1.31 -4.93 -1.19
C TYR A 78 1.63 -6.17 -0.34
N ILE A 79 1.04 -7.32 -0.67
CA ILE A 79 1.28 -8.59 0.04
C ILE A 79 2.77 -8.94 0.02
N ALA A 80 3.40 -8.93 -1.15
CA ALA A 80 4.82 -9.26 -1.29
C ALA A 80 5.72 -8.31 -0.48
N LEU A 81 5.36 -7.02 -0.38
CA LEU A 81 6.11 -6.03 0.38
C LEU A 81 5.96 -6.27 1.89
N VAL A 82 4.75 -6.59 2.36
CA VAL A 82 4.49 -6.98 3.76
C VAL A 82 5.26 -8.24 4.11
N GLU A 83 5.18 -9.30 3.31
CA GLU A 83 5.89 -10.56 3.55
C GLU A 83 7.42 -10.38 3.60
N LYS A 84 7.96 -9.45 2.80
CA LYS A 84 9.39 -9.18 2.75
C LYS A 84 9.92 -8.43 3.99
N TYR A 85 9.16 -7.45 4.48
CA TYR A 85 9.67 -6.51 5.49
C TYR A 85 9.02 -6.65 6.87
N ILE A 86 7.93 -7.39 6.97
CA ILE A 86 7.16 -7.61 8.20
C ILE A 86 7.17 -9.12 8.47
N THR A 87 8.29 -9.62 9.00
CA THR A 87 8.62 -11.07 9.08
C THR A 87 8.29 -11.71 10.43
N ASP A 88 7.83 -10.91 11.38
CA ASP A 88 7.29 -11.29 12.68
C ASP A 88 6.07 -12.21 12.61
#